data_AF-A0A6P0LRM8-F1
#
_entry.id   AF-A0A6P0LRM8-F1
#
_cell.length_a   1.000
_cell.length_b   1.000
_cell.length_c   1.000
_cell.angle_alpha   90.00
_cell.angle_beta   90.00
_cell.angle_gamma   90.00
#
_symmetry.space_group_name_H-M   'P 1'
#
loop_
_entity.id
_entity.type
_entity.pdbx_description
1 polymer ?
#
loop_
_entity_poly.entity_id
_entity_poly.type
_entity_poly.pdbx_seq_one_letter_code
_entity_poly.pdbx_strand_id
1 'polypeptide(L)' 'MSIHSIAKSGKRMRGVPAHYDELKKRHGIWLTDTTWKWLQLSAKESGVSVGEYIESWVRLKIANI' A
#
# COMPACT_ATOMS: atom_id res chain seq x y z
N MET A 1 -24.80 12.32 -16.16
CA MET A 1 -24.09 11.16 -16.73
C MET A 1 -22.96 10.80 -15.78
N SER A 2 -22.95 9.57 -15.28
CA SER A 2 -22.08 9.13 -14.18
C SER A 2 -20.65 8.89 -14.65
N ILE A 3 -19.69 9.58 -14.03
CA ILE A 3 -18.26 9.47 -14.35
C ILE A 3 -17.78 8.13 -13.78
N HIS A 4 -17.54 7.15 -14.66
CA HIS A 4 -16.96 5.86 -14.30
C HIS A 4 -15.54 6.08 -13.79
N SER A 5 -15.30 5.81 -12.50
CA SER A 5 -13.95 5.66 -11.95
C SER A 5 -13.31 4.43 -12.59
N ILE A 6 -12.33 4.65 -13.46
CA ILE A 6 -11.57 3.60 -14.12
C ILE A 6 -10.73 2.90 -13.04
N ALA A 7 -11.27 1.82 -12.49
CA ALA A 7 -10.49 0.86 -11.72
C ALA A 7 -9.38 0.34 -12.64
N LYS A 8 -8.14 0.80 -12.39
CA LYS A 8 -6.93 0.42 -13.13
C LYS A 8 -6.64 -1.06 -12.88
N SER A 9 -7.37 -1.93 -13.56
CA SER A 9 -7.15 -3.38 -13.61
C SER A 9 -5.96 -3.67 -14.53
N GLY A 10 -4.78 -3.20 -14.13
CA GLY A 10 -3.52 -3.50 -14.79
C GLY A 10 -2.82 -4.61 -14.02
N LYS A 11 -2.53 -5.73 -14.68
CA LYS A 11 -1.62 -6.76 -14.12
C LYS A 11 -0.35 -6.06 -13.65
N ARG A 12 -0.06 -6.13 -12.34
CA ARG A 12 1.11 -5.49 -11.72
C ARG A 12 2.38 -6.01 -12.41
N MET A 13 3.02 -5.18 -13.24
CA MET A 13 4.32 -5.49 -13.82
C MET A 13 5.41 -5.26 -12.77
N ARG A 14 6.30 -6.25 -12.62
CA ARG A 14 7.42 -6.18 -11.67
C ARG A 14 8.37 -5.05 -12.12
N GLY A 15 8.45 -3.98 -11.33
CA GLY A 15 9.31 -2.81 -11.62
C GLY A 15 8.57 -1.56 -12.09
N VAL A 16 7.24 -1.59 -12.22
CA VAL A 16 6.44 -0.39 -12.54
C VAL A 16 5.70 0.07 -11.28
N PRO A 17 5.82 1.35 -10.89
CA PRO A 17 5.10 1.86 -9.73
C PRO A 17 3.58 1.82 -9.96
N ALA A 18 2.84 1.21 -9.03
CA ALA A 18 1.40 1.00 -9.18
C ALA A 18 0.55 2.22 -8.75
N HIS A 19 1.11 3.09 -7.90
CA HIS A 19 0.35 4.18 -7.27
C HIS A 19 1.11 5.51 -7.17
N TYR A 20 2.45 5.49 -7.10
CA TYR A 20 3.28 6.68 -6.94
C TYR A 20 4.48 6.61 -7.88
N ASP A 21 4.92 7.72 -8.50
CA ASP A 21 5.99 7.75 -9.51
C ASP A 21 7.37 7.24 -9.03
N GLU A 22 7.56 7.03 -7.72
CA GLU A 22 8.83 6.57 -7.15
C GLU A 22 9.00 5.05 -7.18
N LEU A 23 10.19 4.61 -7.62
CA LEU A 23 10.62 3.21 -7.53
C LEU A 23 10.77 2.79 -6.06
N LYS A 24 9.98 1.80 -5.64
CA LYS A 24 10.08 1.21 -4.30
C LYS A 24 11.46 0.59 -4.09
N LYS A 25 12.17 1.04 -3.06
CA LYS A 25 13.41 0.40 -2.58
C LYS A 25 13.07 -0.60 -1.48
N ARG A 26 13.87 -1.66 -1.35
CA ARG A 26 13.67 -2.65 -0.28
C ARG A 26 14.11 -2.04 1.05
N HIS A 27 13.17 -1.84 1.96
CA HIS A 27 13.42 -1.45 3.34
C HIS A 27 13.07 -2.63 4.25
N GLY A 28 14.01 -3.04 5.11
CA GLY A 28 13.78 -4.07 6.11
C GLY A 28 13.35 -3.43 7.44
N ILE A 29 12.26 -3.93 8.02
CA ILE A 29 11.80 -3.54 9.36
C ILE A 29 11.65 -4.79 10.22
N TRP A 30 12.00 -4.68 11.49
CA TRP A 30 11.79 -5.72 12.49
C TRP A 30 10.52 -5.41 13.26
N LEU A 31 9.62 -6.38 13.33
CA LEU A 31 8.31 -6.25 13.97
C LEU A 31 8.08 -7.48 14.85
N THR A 32 7.24 -7.32 15.88
CA THR A 32 6.74 -8.47 16.62
C THR A 32 5.77 -9.29 15.76
N ASP A 33 5.65 -10.58 16.03
CA ASP A 33 4.74 -11.47 15.31
C ASP A 33 3.29 -10.98 15.33
N THR A 34 2.84 -10.44 16.46
CA THR A 34 1.50 -9.88 16.64
C THR A 34 1.28 -8.67 15.75
N THR A 35 2.23 -7.73 15.74
CA THR A 35 2.15 -6.54 14.87
C THR A 35 2.16 -6.92 13.39
N TRP A 36 2.98 -7.90 13.00
CA TRP A 36 3.01 -8.37 11.62
C TRP A 36 1.68 -9.00 11.18
N LYS A 37 1.07 -9.84 12.03
CA LYS A 37 -0.26 -10.43 11.75
C LYS A 37 -1.34 -9.38 11.57
N TRP A 38 -1.34 -8.35 12.42
CA TRP A 38 -2.31 -7.25 12.29
C TRP A 38 -2.10 -6.47 11.00
N LEU A 39 -0.85 -6.17 10.63
CA LEU A 39 -0.55 -5.54 9.35
C LEU A 39 -1.02 -6.37 8.15
N GLN A 40 -0.85 -7.69 8.20
CA GLN A 40 -1.37 -8.59 7.17
C GLN A 40 -2.90 -8.56 7.08
N LEU A 41 -3.60 -8.54 8.23
CA LEU A 41 -5.05 -8.45 8.28
C LEU A 41 -5.55 -7.13 7.72
N SER A 42 -5.02 -6.00 8.18
CA SER A 42 -5.46 -4.67 7.74
C SER A 42 -5.16 -4.42 6.27
N ALA A 43 -4.04 -4.93 5.75
CA ALA A 43 -3.73 -4.87 4.33
C ALA A 43 -4.72 -5.71 3.50
N LYS A 44 -5.10 -6.89 3.99
CA LYS A 44 -6.10 -7.77 3.35
C LYS A 44 -7.49 -7.10 3.33
N GLU A 45 -7.91 -6.49 4.42
CA GLU A 45 -9.17 -5.73 4.51
C GLU A 45 -9.19 -4.56 3.52
N SER A 46 -8.06 -3.89 3.35
CA SER A 46 -7.89 -2.77 2.42
C SER A 46 -7.67 -3.20 0.97
N GLY A 47 -7.58 -4.51 0.68
CA GLY A 47 -7.31 -5.04 -0.66
C GLY A 47 -5.92 -4.69 -1.22
N VAL A 48 -4.97 -4.30 -0.36
CA VAL A 48 -3.62 -3.88 -0.76
C VAL A 48 -2.53 -4.78 -0.17
N SER A 49 -1.29 -4.58 -0.62
CA SER A 49 -0.14 -5.25 0.00
C SER A 49 0.24 -4.58 1.32
N VAL A 50 0.89 -5.32 2.24
CA VAL A 50 1.35 -4.78 3.53
C VAL A 50 2.25 -3.54 3.36
N GLY A 51 3.15 -3.55 2.37
CA GLY A 51 4.00 -2.38 2.09
C GLY A 51 3.20 -1.15 1.66
N GLU A 52 2.20 -1.35 0.80
CA GLU A 52 1.31 -0.26 0.35
C GLU A 52 0.44 0.28 1.48
N TYR A 53 -0.03 -0.63 2.35
CA TYR A 53 -0.79 -0.27 3.55
C TYR A 53 0.03 0.62 4.48
N ILE A 54 1.29 0.23 4.74
CA ILE A 54 2.21 1.03 5.56
C ILE A 54 2.52 2.38 4.92
N GLU A 55 2.81 2.42 3.61
CA GLU A 55 3.07 3.68 2.90
C GLU A 55 1.88 4.63 2.98
N SER A 56 0.66 4.11 2.75
CA SER A 56 -0.58 4.88 2.84
C SER A 56 -0.80 5.42 4.26
N TRP A 57 -0.59 4.58 5.27
CA TRP A 57 -0.71 4.96 6.67
C TRP A 57 0.28 6.06 7.08
N VAL A 58 1.55 5.93 6.70
CA VAL A 58 2.59 6.93 6.98
C VAL A 58 2.26 8.26 6.31
N ARG A 59 1.85 8.24 5.03
CA ARG A 59 1.47 9.46 4.30
C ARG A 59 0.25 10.14 4.92
N LEU A 60 -0.78 9.37 5.31
CA LEU A 60 -1.95 9.90 6.02
C LEU A 60 -1.56 10.52 7.36
N LYS A 61 -0.63 9.90 8.09
CA LYS A 61 -0.20 10.42 9.39
C LYS A 61 0.57 11.74 9.23
N ILE A 62 1.46 11.85 8.23
CA ILE A 62 2.20 13.07 7.94
C ILE A 62 1.28 14.19 7.43
N ALA A 63 0.30 13.89 6.59
CA ALA A 63 -0.63 14.88 6.06
C ALA A 63 -1.62 15.44 7.10
N ASN A 64 -1.80 14.76 8.24
CA ASN A 64 -2.63 15.18 9.36
C ASN A 64 -1.83 15.83 10.51
N ILE A 65 -0.56 16.18 10.27
CA ILE A 65 0.30 16.94 11.18
C ILE A 65 0.50 18.33 10.59
#